data_AF-A0A257L0Z6-F1
#
_entry.id   AF-A0A257L0Z6-F1
#
_cell.length_a   1.000
_cell.length_b   1.000
_cell.length_c   1.000
_cell.angle_alpha   90.00
_cell.angle_beta   90.00
_cell.angle_gamma   90.00
#
_symmetry.space_group_name_H-M   'P 1'
#
loop_
_entity.id
_entity.type
_entity.pdbx_description
1 polymer ?
#
loop_
_entity_poly.entity_id
_entity_poly.type
_entity_poly.pdbx_seq_one_letter_code
_entity_poly.pdbx_strand_id
1 'polypeptide(L)'
;VENVRGKAHSLIYVKPWTQFFDLKGRKDVPLSYSDHISLKNIDMNCNIMFDVAITEYDKLSNFAFKNLIIKTKNAKIDKSIVKGFSLKNVLVNGERVR
;
A
#
# COMPACT_ATOMS: atom_id res chain seq x y z
N VAL A 1 4.22 -7.43 -7.62
CA VAL A 1 3.16 -8.47 -7.82
C VAL A 1 2.49 -8.23 -9.16
N GLU A 2 2.29 -9.28 -9.96
CA GLU A 2 1.72 -9.14 -11.30
C GLU A 2 0.67 -10.21 -11.63
N ASN A 3 -0.28 -9.88 -12.51
CA ASN A 3 -1.25 -10.81 -13.13
C ASN A 3 -2.15 -11.56 -12.13
N VAL A 4 -2.68 -10.84 -11.13
CA VAL A 4 -3.53 -11.42 -10.09
C VAL A 4 -4.99 -11.04 -10.33
N ARG A 5 -5.88 -12.02 -10.16
CA ARG A 5 -7.32 -11.80 -10.06
C ARG A 5 -7.89 -12.41 -8.80
N GLY A 6 -8.74 -11.71 -8.07
CA GLY A 6 -9.33 -12.28 -6.88
C GLY A 6 -10.04 -11.31 -5.96
N LYS A 7 -10.20 -11.75 -4.71
CA LYS A 7 -10.81 -10.98 -3.63
C LYS A 7 -9.85 -10.89 -2.45
N ALA A 8 -9.78 -9.74 -1.81
CA ALA A 8 -9.00 -9.55 -0.58
C ALA A 8 -9.70 -8.59 0.37
N HIS A 9 -9.27 -8.51 1.62
CA HIS A 9 -9.75 -7.46 2.50
C HIS A 9 -9.17 -6.09 2.10
N SER A 10 -7.85 -6.01 1.97
CA SER A 10 -7.13 -4.81 1.55
C SER A 10 -6.25 -5.09 0.34
N LEU A 11 -6.13 -4.14 -0.59
CA LEU A 11 -5.21 -4.27 -1.74
C LEU A 11 -3.75 -4.04 -1.31
N ILE A 12 -3.50 -2.94 -0.60
CA ILE A 12 -2.24 -2.69 0.11
C ILE A 12 -2.55 -2.54 1.59
N TYR A 13 -1.80 -3.27 2.41
CA TYR A 13 -1.88 -3.22 3.86
C TYR A 13 -0.49 -2.95 4.43
N VAL A 14 -0.33 -1.81 5.09
CA VAL A 14 0.91 -1.43 5.77
C VAL A 14 0.51 -0.85 7.11
N LYS A 15 1.03 -1.42 8.19
CA LYS A 15 0.83 -0.91 9.55
C LYS A 15 2.18 -0.81 10.25
N PRO A 16 2.33 0.13 11.19
CA PRO A 16 3.56 0.24 11.95
C PRO A 16 3.81 -1.04 12.70
N TRP A 17 5.06 -1.47 12.74
CA TRP A 17 5.44 -2.63 13.53
C TRP A 17 5.36 -2.28 15.03
N THR A 18 4.38 -2.83 15.72
CA THR A 18 4.31 -2.75 17.19
C THR A 18 5.16 -3.88 17.77
N GLN A 19 6.29 -3.53 18.38
CA GLN A 19 7.21 -4.47 18.98
C GLN A 19 6.54 -5.27 20.13
N PHE A 20 6.37 -6.58 19.97
CA PHE A 20 5.99 -7.51 21.06
C PHE A 20 7.21 -8.20 21.72
N PHE A 21 8.44 -7.71 21.48
CA PHE A 21 9.66 -8.34 21.96
C PHE A 21 10.38 -7.44 22.98
N ASP A 22 10.67 -7.96 24.18
CA ASP A 22 11.40 -7.26 25.23
C ASP A 22 12.75 -6.75 24.68
N LEU A 23 12.92 -5.43 24.63
CA LEU A 23 14.14 -4.72 24.21
C LEU A 23 15.23 -4.90 25.27
N LYS A 24 15.71 -6.12 25.50
CA LYS A 24 16.94 -6.31 26.27
C LYS A 24 18.13 -5.78 25.46
N GLY A 25 18.29 -4.46 25.42
CA GLY A 25 19.51 -3.76 24.99
C GLY A 25 19.39 -2.71 23.88
N ARG A 26 18.28 -2.59 23.14
CA ARG A 26 18.13 -1.56 22.08
C ARG A 26 17.37 -0.34 22.61
N LYS A 27 17.99 0.84 22.51
CA LYS A 27 17.42 2.13 22.97
C LYS A 27 16.64 2.86 21.89
N ASP A 28 16.82 2.48 20.63
CA ASP A 28 16.28 3.13 19.44
C ASP A 28 15.32 2.22 18.67
N VAL A 29 14.23 2.81 18.18
CA VAL A 29 13.26 2.14 17.31
C VAL A 29 13.86 2.02 15.91
N PRO A 30 13.95 0.82 15.32
CA PRO A 30 14.49 0.66 13.98
C PRO A 30 13.59 1.33 12.94
N LEU A 31 14.21 1.96 11.95
CA LEU A 31 13.49 2.51 10.80
C LEU A 31 12.99 1.38 9.89
N SER A 32 11.71 1.44 9.56
CA SER A 32 11.02 0.53 8.66
C SER A 32 10.92 1.16 7.27
N TYR A 33 11.27 0.39 6.24
CA TYR A 33 11.28 0.88 4.85
C TYR A 33 10.47 -0.04 3.96
N SER A 34 9.64 0.55 3.10
CA SER A 34 9.05 -0.15 1.95
C SER A 34 9.35 0.66 0.70
N ASP A 35 10.15 0.08 -0.19
CA ASP A 35 10.67 0.78 -1.36
C ASP A 35 10.48 -0.06 -2.62
N HIS A 36 10.32 0.60 -3.77
CA HIS A 36 10.16 -0.02 -5.10
C HIS A 36 9.00 -1.04 -5.20
N ILE A 37 7.85 -0.73 -4.59
CA ILE A 37 6.68 -1.61 -4.63
C ILE A 37 5.94 -1.46 -5.97
N SER A 38 5.80 -2.57 -6.70
CA SER A 38 5.11 -2.59 -8.00
C SER A 38 3.89 -3.52 -8.01
N LEU A 39 2.77 -3.00 -8.50
CA LEU A 39 1.57 -3.77 -8.81
C LEU A 39 1.24 -3.62 -10.29
N LYS A 40 1.04 -4.73 -11.00
CA LYS A 40 0.78 -4.70 -12.44
C LYS A 40 -0.27 -5.71 -12.88
N ASN A 41 -1.17 -5.30 -13.77
CA ASN A 41 -2.19 -6.16 -14.36
C ASN A 41 -3.02 -6.89 -13.28
N ILE A 42 -3.66 -6.12 -12.40
CA ILE A 42 -4.41 -6.65 -11.25
C ILE A 42 -5.91 -6.39 -11.46
N ASP A 43 -6.74 -7.39 -11.23
CA ASP A 43 -8.21 -7.26 -11.18
C ASP A 43 -8.72 -7.79 -9.83
N MET A 44 -9.05 -6.88 -8.91
CA MET A 44 -9.32 -7.24 -7.52
C MET A 44 -10.60 -6.60 -7.00
N ASN A 45 -11.35 -7.38 -6.22
CA ASN A 45 -12.42 -6.86 -5.37
C ASN A 45 -11.95 -6.85 -3.91
N CYS A 46 -11.89 -5.68 -3.29
CA CYS A 46 -11.45 -5.54 -1.91
C CYS A 46 -12.33 -4.61 -1.07
N ASN A 47 -12.28 -4.72 0.26
CA ASN A 47 -12.99 -3.77 1.11
C ASN A 47 -12.28 -2.41 1.15
N ILE A 48 -10.94 -2.41 1.22
CA ILE A 48 -10.12 -1.20 1.32
C ILE A 48 -9.02 -1.23 0.26
N MET A 49 -8.90 -0.16 -0.53
CA MET A 49 -7.84 -0.08 -1.52
C MET A 49 -6.47 0.23 -0.91
N PHE A 50 -6.42 1.16 0.04
CA PHE A 50 -5.17 1.65 0.60
C PHE A 50 -5.28 1.72 2.12
N ASP A 51 -4.93 0.62 2.77
CA ASP A 51 -5.02 0.46 4.22
C ASP A 51 -3.65 0.66 4.85
N VAL A 52 -3.20 1.91 4.85
CA VAL A 52 -1.85 2.29 5.28
C VAL A 52 -1.91 3.21 6.49
N ALA A 53 -1.17 2.85 7.53
CA ALA A 53 -0.83 3.74 8.64
C ALA A 53 0.68 3.69 8.84
N ILE A 54 1.30 4.86 9.02
CA ILE A 54 2.74 5.02 9.20
C ILE A 54 3.05 5.90 10.41
N THR A 55 4.24 5.73 10.97
CA THR A 55 4.83 6.59 12.00
C THR A 55 6.04 7.35 11.45
N GLU A 56 6.68 8.18 12.27
CA GLU A 56 7.95 8.83 11.94
C GLU A 56 9.09 7.84 11.64
N TYR A 57 8.95 6.57 12.07
CA TYR A 57 9.92 5.51 11.83
C TYR A 57 9.66 4.73 10.54
N ASP A 58 8.57 5.00 9.83
CA ASP A 58 8.19 4.31 8.61
C ASP A 58 8.42 5.20 7.38
N LYS A 59 9.11 4.66 6.38
CA LYS A 59 9.41 5.36 5.13
C LYS A 59 8.94 4.53 3.95
N LEU A 60 7.95 5.05 3.23
CA LEU A 60 7.40 4.45 2.03
C LEU A 60 7.87 5.23 0.80
N SER A 61 8.43 4.54 -0.18
CA SER A 61 8.88 5.18 -1.42
C SER A 61 8.71 4.32 -2.67
N ASN A 62 8.62 5.01 -3.82
CA ASN A 62 8.65 4.43 -5.16
C ASN A 62 7.57 3.37 -5.41
N PHE A 63 6.30 3.72 -5.15
CA PHE A 63 5.17 2.84 -5.44
C PHE A 63 4.73 3.03 -6.89
N ALA A 64 4.55 1.95 -7.62
CA ALA A 64 4.17 1.97 -9.03
C ALA A 64 3.02 1.01 -9.33
N PHE A 65 1.82 1.55 -9.55
CA PHE A 65 0.65 0.77 -9.91
C PHE A 65 0.30 0.97 -11.38
N LYS A 66 0.25 -0.13 -12.14
CA LYS A 66 0.02 -0.11 -13.58
C LYS A 66 -1.04 -1.11 -14.01
N ASN A 67 -2.05 -0.67 -14.75
CA ASN A 67 -3.14 -1.53 -15.24
C ASN A 67 -3.86 -2.27 -14.10
N LEU A 68 -4.49 -1.50 -13.21
CA LEU A 68 -5.27 -2.04 -12.11
C LEU A 68 -6.75 -1.80 -12.38
N ILE A 69 -7.57 -2.81 -12.09
CA ILE A 69 -9.04 -2.73 -12.06
C ILE A 69 -9.46 -3.15 -10.66
N ILE A 70 -9.89 -2.18 -9.85
CA ILE A 70 -10.21 -2.39 -8.44
C ILE A 70 -11.69 -2.09 -8.22
N LYS A 71 -12.39 -2.99 -7.54
CA LYS A 71 -13.72 -2.73 -6.97
C LYS A 71 -13.58 -2.68 -5.46
N THR A 72 -14.01 -1.59 -4.83
CA THR A 72 -13.81 -1.40 -3.40
C THR A 72 -14.88 -0.59 -2.70
N LYS A 73 -15.07 -0.86 -1.40
CA LYS A 73 -15.95 -0.05 -0.54
C LYS A 73 -15.27 1.25 -0.10
N ASN A 74 -13.94 1.24 0.04
CA ASN A 74 -13.14 2.40 0.41
C ASN A 74 -12.01 2.63 -0.62
N ALA A 75 -12.26 3.58 -1.53
CA ALA A 75 -11.36 3.95 -2.62
C ALA A 75 -10.36 5.05 -2.25
N LYS A 76 -10.31 5.51 -0.99
CA LYS A 76 -9.40 6.58 -0.58
C LYS A 76 -7.94 6.11 -0.68
N ILE A 77 -7.10 6.95 -1.26
CA ILE A 77 -5.64 6.77 -1.33
C ILE A 77 -5.01 8.05 -0.83
N ASP A 78 -4.20 7.95 0.22
CA ASP A 78 -3.32 9.04 0.60
C ASP A 78 -1.97 8.86 -0.09
N LYS A 79 -1.70 9.68 -1.11
CA LYS A 79 -0.44 9.64 -1.84
C LYS A 79 0.69 10.37 -1.10
N SER A 80 0.36 11.22 -0.14
CA SER A 80 1.34 12.08 0.54
C SER A 80 2.30 11.29 1.44
N ILE A 81 1.85 10.13 1.93
CA ILE A 81 2.64 9.27 2.81
C ILE A 81 3.67 8.41 2.06
N VAL A 82 3.64 8.38 0.72
CA VAL A 82 4.60 7.63 -0.10
C VAL A 82 5.39 8.60 -0.98
N LYS A 83 6.70 8.63 -0.79
CA LYS A 83 7.59 9.43 -1.64
C LYS A 83 7.73 8.79 -3.01
N GLY A 84 7.19 9.42 -4.06
CA GLY A 84 7.25 8.89 -5.42
C GLY A 84 6.18 7.82 -5.68
N PHE A 85 4.92 8.24 -5.72
CA PHE A 85 3.78 7.38 -6.06
C PHE A 85 3.39 7.59 -7.53
N SER A 86 3.43 6.53 -8.34
CA SER A 86 2.99 6.55 -9.74
C SER A 86 1.77 5.65 -9.97
N LEU A 87 0.77 6.21 -10.66
CA LEU A 87 -0.46 5.54 -11.08
C LEU A 87 -0.55 5.60 -12.60
N LYS A 88 -0.67 4.45 -13.25
CA LYS A 88 -0.85 4.37 -14.71
C LYS A 88 -1.99 3.41 -15.05
N ASN A 89 -3.05 3.93 -15.65
CA ASN A 89 -4.21 3.14 -16.05
C ASN A 89 -4.79 2.34 -14.86
N VAL A 90 -5.16 3.06 -13.79
CA VAL A 90 -5.78 2.50 -12.59
C VAL A 90 -7.25 2.90 -12.57
N LEU A 91 -8.13 1.91 -12.57
CA LEU A 91 -9.58 2.05 -12.49
C LEU A 91 -10.04 1.58 -11.11
N VAL A 92 -10.80 2.41 -10.41
CA VAL A 92 -11.35 2.12 -9.08
C VAL A 92 -12.84 2.40 -9.14
N ASN A 93 -13.67 1.38 -8.89
CA ASN A 93 -15.14 1.49 -8.98
C ASN A 93 -15.65 2.02 -10.33
N GLY A 94 -14.90 1.80 -11.41
CA GLY A 94 -15.24 2.31 -12.75
C GLY A 94 -14.67 3.70 -13.06
N GLU A 95 -14.14 4.41 -12.07
CA GLU A 95 -13.52 5.72 -12.24
C GLU A 95 -12.01 5.62 -12.41
N ARG A 96 -11.43 6.45 -13.26
CA ARG A 96 -9.98 6.47 -13.47
C ARG A 96 -9.31 7.35 -12.42
N VAL A 97 -8.46 6.75 -11.60
CA VAL A 97 -7.65 7.48 -10.63
C VAL A 97 -6.37 7.98 -11.32
N ARG A 98 -6.10 9.27 -11.15
CA ARG A 98 -4.88 9.96 -11.63
C ARG A 98 -4.10 10.44 -10.42
#